data_AF-A0A8J3PJJ8-F1
#
_entry.id   AF-A0A8J3PJJ8-F1
#
_cell.length_a   1.000
_cell.length_b   1.000
_cell.length_c   1.000
_cell.angle_alpha   90.00
_cell.angle_beta   90.00
_cell.angle_gamma   90.00
#
_symmetry.space_group_name_H-M   'P 1'
#
loop_
_entity.id
_entity.type
_entity.pdbx_description
1 polymer ?
#
loop_
_entity_poly.entity_id
_entity_poly.type
_entity_poly.pdbx_seq_one_letter_code
_entity_poly.pdbx_strand_id
1 'polypeptide(L)'
;MPHPPTPPTRQLDYYLLAADGSGRPEAVVVEEWVLRDDGTAIGIDNVTWTAAERSWQCTPALSRDLRADGGIRTRISAISADAAQDALELLGGGELPDERWLRGRFADFLPLPSAPLLRLGPAQAPPGFRDRHVYRILFAGDLDRHGLQCLRLWWRLEPVEPAADPSGRLVGRARREVDGHELSWELRRVGPGLGWAVDLTACLRDGPASAVPVLLRDLRQLARAHGLLPVAVERLG
;
A
#
# COMPACT_ATOMS: atom_id res chain seq x y z
N MET A 1 -8.37 -16.36 33.25
CA MET A 1 -7.51 -15.29 32.71
C MET A 1 -7.85 -15.12 31.24
N PRO A 2 -8.30 -13.95 30.79
CA PRO A 2 -8.56 -13.71 29.38
C PRO A 2 -7.24 -13.63 28.61
N HIS A 3 -7.16 -14.35 27.49
CA HIS A 3 -6.06 -14.26 26.53
C HIS A 3 -5.85 -12.80 26.12
N PRO A 4 -4.59 -12.34 25.93
CA PRO A 4 -4.36 -11.08 25.23
C PRO A 4 -4.99 -11.19 23.84
N PRO A 5 -5.62 -10.12 23.31
CA PRO A 5 -6.11 -10.13 21.94
C PRO A 5 -4.93 -10.43 21.02
N THR A 6 -5.05 -11.50 20.23
CA THR A 6 -4.15 -11.78 19.12
C THR A 6 -4.07 -10.51 18.27
N PRO A 7 -2.88 -10.00 17.91
CA PRO A 7 -2.81 -8.90 16.97
C PRO A 7 -3.60 -9.32 15.72
N PRO A 8 -4.39 -8.43 15.10
CA PRO A 8 -5.09 -8.77 13.87
C PRO A 8 -4.04 -9.30 12.89
N THR A 9 -4.21 -10.56 12.47
CA THR A 9 -3.34 -11.21 11.49
C THR A 9 -3.19 -10.26 10.32
N ARG A 10 -1.96 -9.81 10.04
CA ARG A 10 -1.67 -8.98 8.87
C ARG A 10 -2.16 -9.76 7.66
N GLN A 11 -3.21 -9.32 7.00
CA GLN A 11 -3.71 -10.01 5.82
C GLN A 11 -2.67 -9.89 4.70
N LEU A 12 -2.42 -10.97 3.97
CA LEU A 12 -1.54 -10.95 2.80
C LEU A 12 -2.20 -10.19 1.64
N ASP A 13 -1.37 -9.58 0.80
CA ASP A 13 -1.80 -8.86 -0.40
C ASP A 13 -1.77 -9.80 -1.62
N TYR A 14 -2.94 -10.13 -2.18
CA TYR A 14 -3.07 -11.05 -3.32
C TYR A 14 -3.20 -10.29 -4.65
N TYR A 15 -2.44 -10.67 -5.67
CA TYR A 15 -2.54 -10.08 -6.98
C TYR A 15 -2.70 -11.15 -8.06
N LEU A 16 -3.50 -10.82 -9.08
CA LEU A 16 -3.59 -11.59 -10.30
C LEU A 16 -2.77 -10.91 -11.39
N LEU A 17 -1.77 -11.61 -11.90
CA LEU A 17 -1.11 -11.22 -13.14
C LEU A 17 -1.84 -11.91 -14.29
N ALA A 18 -2.52 -11.15 -15.14
CA ALA A 18 -3.15 -11.70 -16.34
C ALA A 18 -2.10 -11.96 -17.43
N ALA A 19 -2.29 -13.00 -18.25
CA ALA A 19 -1.54 -13.27 -19.46
C ALA A 19 -1.89 -12.26 -20.56
N ASP A 20 -0.92 -11.94 -21.41
CA ASP A 20 -1.07 -10.92 -22.46
C ASP A 20 -2.31 -11.15 -23.34
N GLY A 21 -3.13 -10.11 -23.47
CA GLY A 21 -4.25 -10.04 -24.42
C GLY A 21 -5.40 -11.04 -24.23
N SER A 22 -5.34 -11.93 -23.24
CA SER A 22 -6.28 -13.06 -23.10
C SER A 22 -7.20 -12.98 -21.88
N GLY A 23 -6.88 -12.11 -20.91
CA GLY A 23 -7.60 -12.02 -19.63
C GLY A 23 -7.49 -13.29 -18.76
N ARG A 24 -6.74 -14.29 -19.19
CA ARG A 24 -6.47 -15.52 -18.43
C ARG A 24 -5.42 -15.24 -17.34
N PRO A 25 -5.44 -15.95 -16.21
CA PRO A 25 -4.37 -15.84 -15.24
C PRO A 25 -3.05 -16.36 -15.80
N GLU A 26 -1.96 -15.64 -15.56
CA GLU A 26 -0.58 -16.10 -15.74
C GLU A 26 0.05 -16.49 -14.41
N ALA A 27 -0.22 -15.69 -13.37
CA ALA A 27 0.30 -15.93 -12.03
C ALA A 27 -0.64 -15.40 -10.95
N VAL A 28 -0.58 -16.05 -9.78
CA VAL A 28 -1.08 -15.51 -8.51
C VAL A 28 0.13 -15.09 -7.69
N VAL A 29 0.21 -13.81 -7.35
CA VAL A 29 1.29 -13.24 -6.53
C VAL A 29 0.73 -12.94 -5.15
N VAL A 30 1.46 -13.31 -4.11
CA VAL A 30 1.11 -13.01 -2.73
C VAL A 30 2.26 -12.24 -2.10
N GLU A 31 1.97 -11.06 -1.57
CA GLU A 31 2.95 -10.18 -0.93
C GLU A 31 2.62 -9.96 0.55
N GLU A 32 3.64 -9.89 1.40
CA GLU A 32 3.55 -9.33 2.74
C GLU A 32 4.45 -8.09 2.84
N TRP A 33 3.87 -6.98 3.30
CA TRP A 33 4.66 -5.81 3.65
C TRP A 33 5.30 -5.98 5.02
N VAL A 34 6.63 -5.93 5.04
CA VAL A 34 7.39 -5.94 6.29
C VAL A 34 7.51 -4.50 6.79
N LEU A 35 6.78 -4.20 7.86
CA LEU A 35 6.65 -2.87 8.45
C LEU A 35 7.35 -2.77 9.80
N ARG A 36 7.93 -1.59 10.09
CA ARG A 36 8.32 -1.16 11.45
C ARG A 36 7.09 -0.83 12.29
N ASP A 37 7.28 -0.63 13.59
CA ASP A 37 6.22 -0.30 14.54
C ASP A 37 5.47 1.00 14.20
N ASP A 38 6.14 1.95 13.55
CA ASP A 38 5.54 3.22 13.12
C ASP A 38 4.80 3.12 11.78
N GLY A 39 4.75 1.93 11.18
CA GLY A 39 4.09 1.67 9.90
C GLY A 39 4.95 1.92 8.66
N THR A 40 6.21 2.36 8.82
CA THR A 40 7.14 2.47 7.67
C THR A 40 7.54 1.10 7.14
N ALA A 41 7.68 0.97 5.84
CA ALA A 41 8.07 -0.26 5.19
C ALA A 41 9.60 -0.41 5.17
N ILE A 42 10.08 -1.63 5.41
CA ILE A 42 11.48 -2.01 5.19
C ILE A 42 11.65 -2.90 3.98
N GLY A 43 10.59 -3.60 3.58
CA GLY A 43 10.57 -4.37 2.36
C GLY A 43 9.31 -5.19 2.19
N ILE A 44 9.38 -6.12 1.24
CA ILE A 44 8.26 -6.97 0.84
C ILE A 44 8.77 -8.41 0.76
N ASP A 45 8.10 -9.29 1.47
CA ASP A 45 8.22 -10.72 1.25
C ASP A 45 7.19 -11.14 0.21
N ASN A 46 7.52 -12.11 -0.64
CA ASN A 46 6.57 -12.60 -1.62
C ASN A 46 6.71 -14.08 -1.97
N VAL A 47 5.61 -14.64 -2.43
CA VAL A 47 5.58 -15.88 -3.21
C VAL A 47 4.70 -15.73 -4.44
N THR A 48 4.92 -16.57 -5.42
CA THR A 48 4.15 -16.61 -6.65
C THR A 48 3.86 -18.04 -7.05
N TRP A 49 2.65 -18.27 -7.55
CA TRP A 49 2.28 -19.48 -8.26
C TRP A 49 2.14 -19.17 -9.75
N THR A 50 2.67 -20.04 -10.61
CA THR A 50 2.50 -19.99 -12.06
C THR A 50 2.11 -21.37 -12.60
N ALA A 51 1.47 -21.40 -13.76
CA ALA A 51 1.12 -22.66 -14.44
C ALA A 51 2.35 -23.48 -14.88
N ALA A 52 3.50 -22.82 -15.08
CA ALA A 52 4.75 -23.46 -15.51
C ALA A 52 5.43 -24.20 -14.36
N GLU A 53 5.58 -23.54 -13.20
CA GLU A 53 6.31 -24.09 -12.05
C GLU A 53 5.45 -25.01 -11.18
N ARG A 54 4.12 -24.82 -11.21
CA ARG A 54 3.13 -25.58 -10.41
C ARG A 54 3.53 -25.73 -8.94
N SER A 55 4.16 -24.71 -8.40
CA SER A 55 4.66 -24.65 -7.05
C SER A 55 4.79 -23.19 -6.61
N TRP A 56 4.65 -22.94 -5.31
CA TRP A 56 4.87 -21.62 -4.72
C TRP A 56 6.37 -21.32 -4.67
N GLN A 57 6.78 -20.30 -5.41
CA GLN A 57 8.17 -19.86 -5.54
C GLN A 57 8.34 -18.46 -4.95
N CYS A 58 9.48 -18.22 -4.28
CA CYS A 58 9.84 -16.87 -3.86
C CYS A 58 10.40 -16.10 -5.06
N THR A 59 9.89 -14.89 -5.32
CA THR A 59 10.13 -14.16 -6.59
C THR A 59 10.29 -12.64 -6.35
N PRO A 60 11.29 -12.18 -5.58
CA PRO A 60 11.44 -10.76 -5.27
C PRO A 60 11.71 -9.91 -6.52
N ALA A 61 12.27 -10.50 -7.58
CA ALA A 61 12.40 -9.85 -8.88
C ALA A 61 11.04 -9.49 -9.49
N LEU A 62 10.08 -10.41 -9.48
CA LEU A 62 8.73 -10.12 -9.96
C LEU A 62 8.07 -9.01 -9.13
N SER A 63 8.20 -9.04 -7.80
CA SER A 63 7.68 -7.99 -6.92
C SER A 63 8.27 -6.60 -7.26
N ARG A 64 9.56 -6.54 -7.62
CA ARG A 64 10.19 -5.31 -8.12
C ARG A 64 9.61 -4.89 -9.48
N ASP A 65 9.45 -5.83 -10.39
CA ASP A 65 8.99 -5.57 -11.75
C ASP A 65 7.53 -5.14 -11.79
N LEU A 66 6.67 -5.67 -10.90
CA LEU A 66 5.30 -5.17 -10.68
C LEU A 66 5.27 -3.66 -10.45
N ARG A 67 6.31 -3.10 -9.81
CA ARG A 67 6.40 -1.68 -9.48
C ARG A 67 7.11 -0.89 -10.58
N ALA A 68 8.11 -1.47 -11.25
CA ALA A 68 8.96 -0.77 -12.23
C ALA A 68 8.44 -0.83 -13.67
N ASP A 69 7.89 -1.96 -14.11
CA ASP A 69 7.52 -2.21 -15.51
C ASP A 69 6.06 -1.80 -15.81
N GLY A 70 5.87 -0.89 -16.77
CA GLY A 70 4.55 -0.41 -17.17
C GLY A 70 3.68 -1.47 -17.85
N GLY A 71 4.25 -2.36 -18.64
CA GLY A 71 3.53 -3.45 -19.28
C GLY A 71 2.96 -4.43 -18.24
N ILE A 72 3.79 -4.83 -17.27
CA ILE A 72 3.34 -5.69 -16.16
C ILE A 72 2.26 -4.97 -15.33
N ARG A 73 2.44 -3.68 -15.05
CA ARG A 73 1.43 -2.88 -14.32
C ARG A 73 0.07 -2.82 -14.98
N THR A 74 -0.01 -2.87 -16.30
CA THR A 74 -1.32 -2.87 -16.99
C THR A 74 -2.07 -4.21 -16.89
N ARG A 75 -1.39 -5.26 -16.42
CA ARG A 75 -1.92 -6.64 -16.37
C ARG A 75 -2.14 -7.16 -14.95
N ILE A 76 -1.61 -6.45 -13.96
CA ILE A 76 -1.72 -6.82 -12.55
C ILE A 76 -2.97 -6.18 -11.94
N SER A 77 -3.73 -6.95 -11.18
CA SER A 77 -4.86 -6.45 -10.41
C SER A 77 -4.81 -6.94 -8.97
N ALA A 78 -5.22 -6.10 -8.03
CA ALA A 78 -5.46 -6.52 -6.66
C ALA A 78 -6.73 -7.38 -6.59
N ILE A 79 -6.64 -8.51 -5.91
CA ILE A 79 -7.74 -9.46 -5.77
C ILE A 79 -7.95 -9.86 -4.29
N SER A 80 -9.10 -10.46 -4.01
CA SER A 80 -9.38 -11.11 -2.72
C SER A 80 -8.73 -12.49 -2.65
N ALA A 81 -8.68 -13.09 -1.46
CA ALA A 81 -8.25 -14.47 -1.28
C ALA A 81 -9.14 -15.46 -2.05
N ASP A 82 -10.46 -15.25 -2.06
CA ASP A 82 -11.40 -16.09 -2.82
C ASP A 82 -11.13 -16.01 -4.33
N ALA A 83 -10.89 -14.81 -4.87
CA ALA A 83 -10.50 -14.67 -6.28
C ALA A 83 -9.11 -15.26 -6.57
N ALA A 84 -8.22 -15.31 -5.57
CA ALA A 84 -6.92 -15.96 -5.69
C ALA A 84 -7.06 -17.48 -5.73
N GLN A 85 -7.99 -18.05 -4.95
CA GLN A 85 -8.40 -19.45 -5.04
C GLN A 85 -8.89 -19.79 -6.46
N ASP A 86 -9.85 -19.01 -6.98
CA ASP A 86 -10.39 -19.24 -8.33
C ASP A 86 -9.29 -19.17 -9.40
N ALA A 87 -8.39 -18.19 -9.30
CA ALA A 87 -7.25 -18.05 -10.22
C ALA A 87 -6.26 -19.21 -10.11
N LEU A 88 -6.02 -19.71 -8.90
CA LEU A 88 -5.11 -20.84 -8.65
C LEU A 88 -5.63 -22.10 -9.32
N GLU A 89 -6.93 -22.39 -9.22
CA GLU A 89 -7.57 -23.53 -9.89
C GLU A 89 -7.43 -23.46 -11.42
N LEU A 90 -7.64 -22.27 -12.00
CA LEU A 90 -7.44 -22.03 -13.44
C LEU A 90 -5.98 -22.22 -13.90
N LEU A 91 -5.02 -21.98 -13.01
CA LEU A 91 -3.59 -22.22 -13.23
C LEU A 91 -3.19 -23.68 -13.00
N GLY A 92 -4.14 -24.57 -12.68
CA GLY A 92 -3.89 -25.98 -12.38
C GLY A 92 -3.29 -26.21 -10.98
N GLY A 93 -3.45 -25.25 -10.08
CA GLY A 93 -3.17 -25.41 -8.65
C GLY A 93 -4.32 -26.07 -7.89
N GLY A 94 -4.08 -26.33 -6.61
CA GLY A 94 -5.07 -26.90 -5.69
C GLY A 94 -5.71 -25.83 -4.81
N GLU A 95 -6.01 -26.20 -3.57
CA GLU A 95 -6.45 -25.26 -2.54
C GLU A 95 -5.36 -24.22 -2.23
N LEU A 96 -5.77 -22.97 -2.06
CA LEU A 96 -4.95 -21.87 -1.60
C LEU A 96 -4.50 -22.17 -0.18
N PRO A 97 -3.18 -22.31 0.07
CA PRO A 97 -2.69 -22.57 1.42
C PRO A 97 -3.03 -21.44 2.37
N ASP A 98 -3.15 -21.76 3.66
CA ASP A 98 -3.33 -20.73 4.67
C ASP A 98 -2.15 -19.74 4.70
N GLU A 99 -2.41 -18.52 5.19
CA GLU A 99 -1.40 -17.47 5.18
C GLU A 99 -0.17 -17.80 6.04
N ARG A 100 -0.28 -18.67 7.04
CA ARG A 100 0.87 -19.09 7.86
C ARG A 100 1.77 -20.02 7.05
N TRP A 101 1.20 -20.91 6.26
CA TRP A 101 1.94 -21.75 5.33
C TRP A 101 2.64 -20.91 4.26
N LEU A 102 1.94 -19.93 3.66
CA LEU A 102 2.52 -19.03 2.65
C LEU A 102 3.72 -18.26 3.20
N ARG A 103 3.61 -17.74 4.42
CA ARG A 103 4.73 -17.10 5.13
C ARG A 103 5.94 -18.00 5.31
N GLY A 104 5.72 -19.29 5.55
CA GLY A 104 6.79 -20.28 5.65
C GLY A 104 7.58 -20.47 4.34
N ARG A 105 7.12 -19.89 3.22
CA ARG A 105 7.77 -19.95 1.90
C ARG A 105 8.43 -18.64 1.48
N PHE A 106 8.34 -17.60 2.29
CA PHE A 106 9.14 -16.39 2.10
C PHE A 106 10.60 -16.74 2.36
N ALA A 107 11.36 -16.89 1.27
CA ALA A 107 12.75 -17.34 1.31
C ALA A 107 13.74 -16.22 0.98
N ASP A 108 13.27 -15.16 0.33
CA ASP A 108 14.02 -13.97 -0.03
C ASP A 108 13.13 -12.72 0.09
N PHE A 109 13.78 -11.58 0.27
CA PHE A 109 13.15 -10.32 0.67
C PHE A 109 13.49 -9.23 -0.33
N LEU A 110 12.48 -8.49 -0.80
CA LEU A 110 12.72 -7.28 -1.59
C LEU A 110 12.93 -6.10 -0.63
N PRO A 111 14.18 -5.61 -0.43
CA PRO A 111 14.41 -4.42 0.36
C PRO A 111 13.79 -3.21 -0.33
N LEU A 112 13.03 -2.42 0.42
CA LEU A 112 12.55 -1.13 -0.06
C LEU A 112 13.55 -0.04 0.34
N PRO A 113 13.87 0.89 -0.58
CA PRO A 113 14.78 1.97 -0.26
C PRO A 113 14.20 2.79 0.90
N SER A 114 15.06 3.15 1.84
CA SER A 114 14.77 4.19 2.80
C SER A 114 15.38 5.47 2.25
N ALA A 115 14.57 6.38 1.72
CA ALA A 115 15.08 7.70 1.38
C ALA A 115 15.61 8.40 2.65
N PRO A 116 16.71 9.16 2.57
CA PRO A 116 17.07 10.08 3.64
C PRO A 116 15.92 11.06 3.86
N LEU A 117 15.66 11.38 5.13
CA LEU A 117 14.52 12.16 5.59
C LEU A 117 14.39 13.50 4.86
N LEU A 118 13.61 13.54 3.78
CA LEU A 118 13.31 14.76 3.05
C LEU A 118 12.29 15.58 3.84
N ARG A 119 12.72 16.67 4.47
CA ARG A 119 11.82 17.51 5.28
C ARG A 119 10.90 18.34 4.40
N LEU A 120 9.62 17.98 4.38
CA LEU A 120 8.55 18.74 3.75
C LEU A 120 7.82 19.56 4.82
N GLY A 121 8.33 20.77 5.06
CA GLY A 121 7.73 21.75 5.98
C GLY A 121 8.44 21.87 7.34
N PRO A 122 7.89 22.71 8.25
CA PRO A 122 8.50 22.97 9.55
C PRO A 122 8.58 21.67 10.36
N ALA A 123 9.77 21.39 10.90
CA ALA A 123 10.01 20.21 11.73
C ALA A 123 9.31 20.28 13.09
N GLN A 124 8.87 21.48 13.52
CA GLN A 124 8.28 21.70 14.83
C GLN A 124 6.81 21.31 14.86
N ALA A 125 6.42 20.68 15.97
CA ALA A 125 5.02 20.40 16.27
C ALA A 125 4.24 21.72 16.48
N PRO A 126 2.99 21.82 16.01
CA PRO A 126 2.14 22.96 16.34
C PRO A 126 1.91 23.05 17.86
N PRO A 127 1.57 24.24 18.39
CA PRO A 127 1.26 24.41 19.81
C PRO A 127 0.22 23.39 20.30
N GLY A 128 0.52 22.74 21.43
CA GLY A 128 -0.32 21.70 22.02
C GLY A 128 -0.01 20.28 21.55
N PHE A 129 0.88 20.08 20.59
CA PHE A 129 1.38 18.76 20.19
C PHE A 129 2.82 18.57 20.64
N ARG A 130 3.17 17.33 20.99
CA ARG A 130 4.52 16.92 21.38
C ARG A 130 5.40 16.76 20.15
N ASP A 131 4.90 16.07 19.15
CA ASP A 131 5.63 15.74 17.92
C ASP A 131 4.81 16.02 16.66
N ARG A 132 5.53 16.21 15.55
CA ARG A 132 4.97 16.19 14.20
C ARG A 132 5.78 15.23 13.34
N HIS A 133 5.11 14.30 12.67
CA HIS A 133 5.71 13.34 11.75
C HIS A 133 5.00 13.43 10.41
N VAL A 134 5.75 13.28 9.31
CA VAL A 134 5.18 13.17 7.97
C VAL A 134 5.53 11.79 7.44
N TYR A 135 4.54 11.11 6.88
CA TYR A 135 4.69 9.82 6.23
C TYR A 135 4.27 9.96 4.77
N ARG A 136 4.91 9.19 3.90
CA ARG A 136 4.59 9.16 2.48
C ARG A 136 4.37 7.72 2.04
N ILE A 137 3.21 7.50 1.42
CA ILE A 137 2.96 6.30 0.63
C ILE A 137 3.14 6.65 -0.84
N LEU A 138 4.08 5.99 -1.51
CA LEU A 138 4.26 6.09 -2.95
C LEU A 138 3.50 4.96 -3.63
N PHE A 139 2.85 5.26 -4.75
CA PHE A 139 2.14 4.29 -5.56
C PHE A 139 2.54 4.39 -7.03
N ALA A 140 2.70 3.24 -7.67
CA ALA A 140 2.79 3.09 -9.11
C ALA A 140 1.42 2.75 -9.70
N GLY A 141 1.29 2.96 -11.02
CA GLY A 141 0.02 2.81 -11.74
C GLY A 141 -0.77 4.12 -11.79
N ASP A 142 -1.95 4.04 -12.40
CA ASP A 142 -2.84 5.16 -12.62
C ASP A 142 -4.22 4.89 -12.02
N LEU A 143 -4.87 5.95 -11.56
CA LEU A 143 -6.27 5.93 -11.18
C LEU A 143 -7.10 6.37 -12.37
N ASP A 144 -8.04 5.52 -12.77
CA ASP A 144 -9.12 5.96 -13.64
C ASP A 144 -10.07 6.92 -12.90
N ARG A 145 -11.06 7.45 -13.62
CA ARG A 145 -12.04 8.39 -13.04
C ARG A 145 -12.80 7.76 -11.86
N HIS A 146 -13.13 6.48 -11.96
CA HIS A 146 -13.94 5.78 -10.98
C HIS A 146 -13.15 5.54 -9.69
N GLY A 147 -11.96 4.95 -9.78
CA GLY A 147 -11.05 4.75 -8.67
C GLY A 147 -10.73 6.05 -7.96
N LEU A 148 -10.47 7.13 -8.70
CA LEU A 148 -10.26 8.45 -8.09
C LEU A 148 -11.49 8.93 -7.30
N GLN A 149 -12.70 8.75 -7.83
CA GLN A 149 -13.93 9.13 -7.15
C GLN A 149 -14.15 8.28 -5.88
N CYS A 150 -13.91 6.97 -5.96
CA CYS A 150 -13.98 6.07 -4.81
C CYS A 150 -12.99 6.49 -3.71
N LEU A 151 -11.72 6.76 -4.05
CA LEU A 151 -10.74 7.22 -3.08
C LEU A 151 -11.16 8.56 -2.45
N ARG A 152 -11.68 9.52 -3.24
CA ARG A 152 -12.19 10.78 -2.69
C ARG A 152 -13.31 10.56 -1.68
N LEU A 153 -14.24 9.66 -1.96
CA LEU A 153 -15.36 9.36 -1.07
C LEU A 153 -14.88 8.68 0.22
N TRP A 154 -14.14 7.58 0.09
CA TRP A 154 -13.75 6.74 1.23
C TRP A 154 -12.70 7.40 2.12
N TRP A 155 -11.74 8.13 1.53
CA TRP A 155 -10.79 8.94 2.28
C TRP A 155 -11.33 10.30 2.68
N ARG A 156 -12.59 10.62 2.34
CA ARG A 156 -13.24 11.90 2.67
C ARG A 156 -12.42 13.11 2.22
N LEU A 157 -11.84 13.03 1.01
CA LEU A 157 -10.99 14.09 0.48
C LEU A 157 -11.84 15.31 0.08
N GLU A 158 -11.59 16.41 0.76
CA GLU A 158 -12.07 17.73 0.36
C GLU A 158 -11.25 18.23 -0.84
N PRO A 159 -11.90 18.84 -1.84
CA PRO A 159 -11.18 19.45 -2.97
C PRO A 159 -10.27 20.58 -2.48
N VAL A 160 -9.18 20.79 -3.22
CA VAL A 160 -8.28 21.92 -2.98
C VAL A 160 -8.57 23.02 -3.99
N GLU A 161 -8.74 24.23 -3.49
CA GLU A 161 -8.90 25.42 -4.32
C GLU A 161 -7.67 25.63 -5.21
N PRO A 162 -7.82 25.99 -6.49
CA PRO A 162 -6.68 26.17 -7.40
C PRO A 162 -5.62 27.14 -6.89
N ALA A 163 -6.01 28.16 -6.11
CA ALA A 163 -5.10 29.11 -5.49
C ALA A 163 -4.17 28.49 -4.43
N ALA A 164 -4.61 27.40 -3.77
CA ALA A 164 -3.83 26.70 -2.75
C ALA A 164 -2.89 25.63 -3.33
N ASP A 165 -3.10 25.21 -4.59
CA ASP A 165 -2.16 24.38 -5.33
C ASP A 165 -2.01 24.84 -6.80
N PRO A 166 -1.13 25.82 -7.06
CA PRO A 166 -0.84 26.28 -8.42
C PRO A 166 -0.30 25.18 -9.35
N SER A 167 0.20 24.07 -8.80
CA SER A 167 0.70 22.95 -9.60
C SER A 167 -0.41 22.06 -10.17
N GLY A 168 -1.63 22.15 -9.62
CA GLY A 168 -2.78 21.34 -10.00
C GLY A 168 -2.59 19.83 -9.76
N ARG A 169 -1.63 19.44 -8.92
CA ARG A 169 -1.28 18.04 -8.65
C ARG A 169 -2.01 17.48 -7.44
N LEU A 170 -2.42 18.33 -6.51
CA LEU A 170 -3.14 17.97 -5.30
C LEU A 170 -4.61 17.75 -5.62
N VAL A 171 -5.07 16.51 -5.40
CA VAL A 171 -6.47 16.12 -5.68
C VAL A 171 -7.38 16.49 -4.52
N GLY A 172 -6.88 16.34 -3.30
CA GLY A 172 -7.69 16.59 -2.12
C GLY A 172 -6.94 16.32 -0.84
N ARG A 173 -7.53 16.79 0.25
CA ARG A 173 -7.03 16.67 1.60
C ARG A 173 -8.11 16.16 2.52
N ALA A 174 -7.73 15.45 3.56
CA ALA A 174 -8.64 15.07 4.62
C ALA A 174 -7.93 15.17 5.97
N ARG A 175 -8.74 15.22 7.03
CA ARG A 175 -8.25 15.24 8.40
C ARG A 175 -9.16 14.45 9.32
N ARG A 176 -8.58 13.94 10.40
CA ARG A 176 -9.28 13.23 11.46
C ARG A 176 -8.53 13.39 12.77
N GLU A 177 -9.29 13.59 13.84
CA GLU A 177 -8.77 13.46 15.20
C GLU A 177 -9.01 12.03 15.71
N VAL A 178 -7.99 11.42 16.32
CA VAL A 178 -8.05 10.08 16.91
C VAL A 178 -7.25 10.11 18.21
N ASP A 179 -7.90 9.81 19.34
CA ASP A 179 -7.28 9.78 20.67
C ASP A 179 -6.50 11.07 21.02
N GLY A 180 -6.98 12.22 20.53
CA GLY A 180 -6.35 13.53 20.71
C GLY A 180 -5.16 13.81 19.76
N HIS A 181 -4.75 12.85 18.93
CA HIS A 181 -3.82 13.06 17.82
C HIS A 181 -4.55 13.64 16.62
N GLU A 182 -3.92 14.58 15.92
CA GLU A 182 -4.44 15.13 14.67
C GLU A 182 -3.72 14.47 13.50
N LEU A 183 -4.47 13.80 12.64
CA LEU A 183 -3.99 13.13 11.44
C LEU A 183 -4.59 13.81 10.22
N SER A 184 -3.76 14.25 9.28
CA SER A 184 -4.22 14.82 8.01
C SER A 184 -3.46 14.21 6.86
N TRP A 185 -4.13 13.99 5.73
CA TRP A 185 -3.49 13.40 4.57
C TRP A 185 -3.93 14.05 3.27
N GLU A 186 -3.01 14.03 2.31
CA GLU A 186 -3.15 14.64 1.00
C GLU A 186 -2.90 13.59 -0.07
N LEU A 187 -3.79 13.52 -1.07
CA LEU A 187 -3.57 12.71 -2.28
C LEU A 187 -3.10 13.60 -3.42
N ARG A 188 -1.93 13.31 -3.98
CA ARG A 188 -1.36 14.08 -5.09
C ARG A 188 -0.75 13.21 -6.18
N ARG A 189 -0.66 13.79 -7.39
CA ARG A 189 0.12 13.25 -8.50
C ARG A 189 1.61 13.56 -8.30
N VAL A 190 2.50 12.59 -8.55
CA VAL A 190 3.97 12.77 -8.42
C VAL A 190 4.59 13.33 -9.70
N GLY A 191 3.90 13.17 -10.84
CA GLY A 191 4.22 13.77 -12.12
C GLY A 191 3.28 13.22 -13.20
N PRO A 192 3.38 13.69 -14.46
CA PRO A 192 2.55 13.18 -15.54
C PRO A 192 2.82 11.68 -15.77
N GLY A 193 1.85 10.81 -15.48
CA GLY A 193 1.96 9.36 -15.67
C GLY A 193 3.01 8.64 -14.81
N LEU A 194 3.61 9.31 -13.82
CA LEU A 194 4.66 8.73 -12.97
C LEU A 194 4.10 7.98 -11.74
N GLY A 195 2.89 8.31 -11.31
CA GLY A 195 2.24 7.70 -10.16
C GLY A 195 1.68 8.70 -9.16
N TRP A 196 1.37 8.18 -7.98
CA TRP A 196 0.61 8.87 -6.94
C TRP A 196 1.34 8.86 -5.61
N ALA A 197 1.07 9.87 -4.78
CA ALA A 197 1.54 9.92 -3.42
C ALA A 197 0.40 10.25 -2.47
N VAL A 198 0.42 9.60 -1.31
CA VAL A 198 -0.34 10.03 -0.14
C VAL A 198 0.65 10.54 0.90
N ASP A 199 0.52 11.81 1.26
CA ASP A 199 1.33 12.44 2.30
C ASP A 199 0.48 12.58 3.57
N LEU A 200 0.80 11.80 4.60
CA LEU A 200 0.14 11.80 5.91
C LEU A 200 0.96 12.62 6.90
N THR A 201 0.40 13.71 7.42
CA THR A 201 0.94 14.43 8.57
C THR A 201 0.25 13.95 9.85
N ALA A 202 1.05 13.57 10.85
CA ALA A 202 0.59 13.20 12.18
C ALA A 202 1.15 14.18 13.21
N CYS A 203 0.26 14.97 13.82
CA CYS A 203 0.56 15.82 14.97
C CYS A 203 0.15 15.05 16.24
N LEU A 204 1.13 14.67 17.06
CA LEU A 204 0.95 13.72 18.14
C LEU A 204 0.97 14.41 19.51
N ARG A 205 0.03 14.06 20.38
CA ARG A 205 0.07 14.37 21.82
C ARG A 205 0.73 13.23 22.59
N ASP A 206 0.81 13.37 23.91
CA ASP A 206 1.25 12.28 24.79
C ASP A 206 0.30 11.08 24.68
N GLY A 207 0.88 9.88 24.64
CA GLY A 207 0.15 8.62 24.53
C GLY A 207 0.57 7.75 23.33
N PRO A 208 0.00 6.55 23.19
CA PRO A 208 0.33 5.64 22.10
C PRO A 208 -0.17 6.13 20.73
N ALA A 209 0.74 6.26 19.76
CA ALA A 209 0.40 6.69 18.40
C ALA A 209 -0.05 5.53 17.48
N SER A 210 -0.77 4.53 18.00
CA SER A 210 -1.17 3.33 17.24
C SER A 210 -2.12 3.62 16.07
N ALA A 211 -2.78 4.79 16.06
CA ALA A 211 -3.64 5.23 14.97
C ALA A 211 -2.87 5.47 13.66
N VAL A 212 -1.58 5.83 13.73
CA VAL A 212 -0.74 6.11 12.55
C VAL A 212 -0.52 4.86 11.68
N PRO A 213 0.04 3.75 12.18
CA PRO A 213 0.25 2.55 11.36
C PRO A 213 -1.07 1.94 10.85
N VAL A 214 -2.16 2.05 11.63
CA VAL A 214 -3.49 1.60 11.19
C VAL A 214 -3.97 2.43 9.99
N LEU A 215 -3.89 3.76 10.07
CA LEU A 215 -4.29 4.63 8.98
C LEU A 215 -3.42 4.43 7.72
N LEU A 216 -2.10 4.28 7.88
CA LEU A 216 -1.20 4.00 6.76
C LEU A 216 -1.58 2.70 6.03
N ARG A 217 -1.89 1.65 6.79
CA ARG A 217 -2.37 0.38 6.23
C ARG A 217 -3.70 0.57 5.50
N ASP A 218 -4.66 1.27 6.09
CA ASP A 218 -5.99 1.44 5.50
C ASP A 218 -5.94 2.27 4.21
N LEU A 219 -5.14 3.35 4.19
CA LEU A 219 -4.85 4.14 2.99
C LEU A 219 -4.19 3.25 1.91
N ARG A 220 -3.18 2.46 2.27
CA ARG A 220 -2.51 1.55 1.33
C ARG A 220 -3.47 0.53 0.72
N GLN A 221 -4.27 -0.14 1.55
CA GLN A 221 -5.18 -1.20 1.11
C GLN A 221 -6.28 -0.66 0.20
N LEU A 222 -6.82 0.50 0.52
CA LEU A 222 -7.87 1.09 -0.28
C LEU A 222 -7.36 1.61 -1.63
N ALA A 223 -6.17 2.21 -1.66
CA ALA A 223 -5.51 2.55 -2.92
C ALA A 223 -5.27 1.30 -3.78
N ARG A 224 -4.79 0.21 -3.16
CA ARG A 224 -4.58 -1.09 -3.81
C ARG A 224 -5.86 -1.66 -4.42
N ALA A 225 -6.96 -1.62 -3.69
CA ALA A 225 -8.27 -2.07 -4.19
C ALA A 225 -8.76 -1.27 -5.42
N HIS A 226 -8.21 -0.09 -5.67
CA HIS A 226 -8.54 0.76 -6.83
C HIS A 226 -7.43 0.83 -7.88
N GLY A 227 -6.53 -0.18 -7.91
CA GLY A 227 -5.58 -0.39 -9.01
C GLY A 227 -4.20 0.24 -8.82
N LEU A 228 -3.95 0.89 -7.68
CA LEU A 228 -2.61 1.41 -7.36
C LEU A 228 -1.73 0.33 -6.73
N LEU A 229 -0.47 0.25 -7.15
CA LEU A 229 0.52 -0.66 -6.55
C LEU A 229 1.36 0.13 -5.56
N PRO A 230 1.34 -0.18 -4.25
CA PRO A 230 2.17 0.55 -3.31
C PRO A 230 3.65 0.23 -3.54
N VAL A 231 4.48 1.26 -3.56
CA VAL A 231 5.93 1.20 -3.86
C VAL A 231 6.75 1.37 -2.59
N ALA A 232 6.36 2.31 -1.73
CA ALA A 232 7.06 2.55 -0.46
C ALA A 232 6.10 3.14 0.57
N VAL A 233 6.42 2.93 1.85
CA VAL A 233 5.84 3.67 2.98
C VAL A 233 7.00 4.22 3.80
N GLU A 234 7.26 5.50 3.68
CA GLU A 234 8.42 6.15 4.29
C GLU A 234 7.98 7.17 5.32
N ARG A 235 8.85 7.44 6.29
CA ARG A 235 8.74 8.61 7.16
C ARG A 235 9.66 9.69 6.60
N LEU A 236 9.16 10.91 6.58
CA LEU A 236 9.82 12.11 6.09
C LEU A 236 10.08 13.03 7.29
N GLY A 237 11.34 13.13 7.73
CA GLY A 237 11.77 14.05 8.79
C GLY A 237 12.26 13.41 10.07
#